data_AF-A0A8J3Z8M6-F1
#
_entry.id   AF-A0A8J3Z8M6-F1
#
_cell.length_a   1.000
_cell.length_b   1.000
_cell.length_c   1.000
_cell.angle_alpha   90.00
_cell.angle_beta   90.00
_cell.angle_gamma   90.00
#
_symmetry.space_group_name_H-M   'P 1'
#
loop_
_entity.id
_entity.type
_entity.pdbx_description
1 polymer ?
#
loop_
_entity_poly.entity_id
_entity_poly.type
_entity_poly.pdbx_seq_one_letter_code
_entity_poly.pdbx_strand_id
1 'polypeptide(L)'
;MFKRFRRGRDSQPADVYIGLRRQVLETDPARAGLSATPELPRVWGLLMDTTLDRGGFSFVALADGTTSLYFSTGGGMIGGGEHPQVAAANRVALRVVEAHLDEFPPATDDTLPPPGGVVLRALTYDGRRSVQAPEDDLGEGRHPLSDVFHAAHDVSTELRMLQEAG
;
A
#
# COMPACT_ATOMS: atom_id res chain seq x y z
N MET A 1 37.56 1.17 -32.46
CA MET A 1 37.65 1.55 -31.03
C MET A 1 36.24 1.51 -30.46
N PHE A 2 35.84 0.41 -29.82
CA PHE A 2 34.48 0.26 -29.27
C PHE A 2 34.39 0.94 -27.91
N LYS A 3 33.54 1.96 -27.81
CA LYS A 3 33.28 2.71 -26.58
C LYS A 3 32.37 1.85 -25.70
N ARG A 4 32.93 1.23 -24.66
CA ARG A 4 32.16 0.51 -23.64
C ARG A 4 31.23 1.50 -22.93
N PHE A 5 29.93 1.36 -23.17
CA PHE A 5 28.93 2.00 -22.33
C PHE A 5 29.04 1.40 -20.91
N ARG A 6 29.19 2.27 -19.89
CA ARG A 6 29.06 1.87 -18.49
C ARG A 6 27.57 1.55 -18.28
N ARG A 7 27.27 0.28 -18.05
CA ARG A 7 25.99 -0.22 -17.53
C ARG A 7 25.63 0.66 -16.32
N GLY A 8 24.55 1.43 -16.43
CA GLY A 8 24.01 2.16 -15.29
C GLY A 8 23.76 1.17 -14.15
N ARG A 9 23.93 1.58 -12.89
CA ARG A 9 23.75 0.71 -11.71
C ARG A 9 22.47 -0.10 -11.87
N ASP A 10 22.60 -1.42 -12.02
CA ASP A 10 21.47 -2.34 -11.89
C ASP A 10 21.03 -2.24 -10.42
N SER A 11 20.01 -1.43 -10.13
CA SER A 11 19.46 -1.32 -8.78
C SER A 11 18.95 -2.69 -8.35
N GLN A 12 19.27 -3.11 -7.12
CA GLN A 12 18.75 -4.39 -6.62
C GLN A 12 17.23 -4.31 -6.46
N PRO A 13 16.47 -5.40 -6.65
CA PRO A 13 15.01 -5.37 -6.50
C PRO A 13 14.53 -4.75 -5.18
N ALA A 14 15.23 -5.04 -4.09
CA ALA A 14 14.95 -4.44 -2.79
C ALA A 14 15.12 -2.92 -2.77
N ASP A 15 16.12 -2.36 -3.48
CA ASP A 15 16.31 -0.90 -3.56
C ASP A 15 15.16 -0.23 -4.31
N VAL A 16 14.67 -0.86 -5.39
CA VAL A 16 13.52 -0.38 -6.16
C VAL A 16 12.25 -0.42 -5.32
N TYR A 17 12.02 -1.54 -4.62
CA TYR A 17 10.90 -1.70 -3.68
C TYR A 17 10.87 -0.60 -2.61
N ILE A 18 12.00 -0.36 -1.93
CA ILE A 18 12.10 0.71 -0.93
C ILE A 18 11.91 2.09 -1.57
N GLY A 19 12.41 2.31 -2.78
CA GLY A 19 12.23 3.55 -3.53
C GLY A 19 10.77 3.86 -3.82
N LEU A 20 10.02 2.89 -4.35
CA LEU A 20 8.58 3.04 -4.65
C LEU A 20 7.77 3.28 -3.38
N ARG A 21 8.03 2.52 -2.32
CA ARG A 21 7.39 2.72 -1.02
C ARG A 21 7.63 4.12 -0.47
N ARG A 22 8.85 4.63 -0.56
CA ARG A 22 9.21 5.98 -0.12
C ARG A 22 8.44 7.06 -0.88
N GLN A 23 8.25 6.91 -2.20
CA GLN A 23 7.49 7.89 -2.99
C GLN A 23 6.06 8.06 -2.47
N VAL A 24 5.39 6.97 -2.10
CA VAL A 24 4.05 7.01 -1.52
C VAL A 24 4.05 7.72 -0.16
N LEU A 25 5.01 7.39 0.70
CA LEU A 25 5.13 7.99 2.04
C LEU A 25 5.44 9.49 2.01
N GLU A 26 6.22 9.94 1.03
CA GLU A 26 6.63 11.33 0.83
C GLU A 26 5.64 12.12 -0.04
N THR A 27 4.54 11.49 -0.48
CA THR A 27 3.52 12.16 -1.29
C THR A 27 2.84 13.28 -0.47
N ASP A 28 2.87 14.48 -1.04
CA ASP A 28 2.05 15.60 -0.59
C ASP A 28 0.68 15.51 -1.30
N PRO A 29 -0.41 15.21 -0.57
CA PRO A 29 -1.72 14.98 -1.19
C PRO A 29 -2.20 16.20 -1.99
N ALA A 30 -1.92 17.42 -1.53
CA ALA A 30 -2.36 18.63 -2.24
C ALA A 30 -1.64 18.79 -3.58
N ARG A 31 -0.34 18.46 -3.65
CA ARG A 31 0.42 18.47 -4.91
C ARG A 31 0.03 17.34 -5.84
N ALA A 32 -0.43 16.22 -5.30
CA ALA A 32 -1.00 15.11 -6.05
C ALA A 32 -2.44 15.37 -6.53
N GLY A 33 -3.04 16.53 -6.18
CA GLY A 33 -4.43 16.85 -6.54
C GLY A 33 -5.47 16.09 -5.70
N LEU A 34 -5.04 15.43 -4.62
CA LEU A 34 -5.91 14.74 -3.68
C LEU A 34 -6.44 15.74 -2.66
N SER A 35 -7.76 15.77 -2.48
CA SER A 35 -8.44 16.64 -1.53
C SER A 35 -9.58 15.92 -0.85
N ALA A 36 -9.89 16.33 0.37
CA ALA A 36 -10.93 15.70 1.18
C ALA A 36 -12.28 15.71 0.46
N THR A 37 -12.98 14.59 0.52
CA THR A 37 -14.35 14.46 -0.01
C THR A 37 -15.33 14.14 1.12
N PRO A 38 -16.66 14.21 0.89
CA PRO A 38 -17.63 13.75 1.88
C PRO A 38 -17.45 12.28 2.28
N GLU A 39 -17.01 11.44 1.35
CA GLU A 39 -16.74 10.01 1.59
C GLU A 39 -15.40 9.75 2.28
N LEU A 40 -14.40 10.58 1.98
CA LEU A 40 -13.04 10.49 2.51
C LEU A 40 -12.59 11.85 3.07
N PRO A 41 -13.18 12.28 4.21
CA PRO A 41 -12.90 13.60 4.77
C PRO A 41 -11.51 13.69 5.42
N ARG A 42 -10.92 12.57 5.83
CA ARG A 42 -9.65 12.54 6.59
C ARG A 42 -8.57 11.74 5.86
N VAL A 43 -8.93 10.62 5.24
CA VAL A 43 -8.01 9.69 4.58
C VAL A 43 -7.85 10.02 3.09
N TRP A 44 -6.63 9.95 2.57
CA TRP A 44 -6.36 10.00 1.12
C TRP A 44 -5.67 8.74 0.60
N GLY A 45 -5.27 7.81 1.46
CA GLY A 45 -4.72 6.54 1.03
C GLY A 45 -4.45 5.54 2.14
N LEU A 46 -4.09 4.33 1.71
CA LEU A 46 -3.65 3.21 2.52
C LEU A 46 -2.34 2.67 1.95
N LEU A 47 -1.34 2.50 2.81
CA LEU A 47 -0.16 1.70 2.56
C LEU A 47 -0.15 0.54 3.56
N MET A 48 -0.09 -0.69 3.05
CA MET A 48 0.03 -1.90 3.86
C MET A 48 1.33 -2.61 3.53
N ASP A 49 2.22 -2.72 4.51
CA ASP A 49 3.47 -3.48 4.38
C ASP A 49 3.32 -4.83 5.09
N THR A 50 3.66 -5.92 4.41
CA THR A 50 3.69 -7.27 4.97
C THR A 50 5.09 -7.86 4.80
N THR A 51 5.67 -8.37 5.88
CA THR A 51 7.00 -9.00 5.85
C THR A 51 6.89 -10.49 6.14
N LEU A 52 7.45 -11.30 5.24
CA LEU A 52 7.46 -12.76 5.29
C LEU A 52 8.88 -13.26 5.58
N ASP A 53 9.05 -14.55 5.87
CA ASP A 53 10.38 -15.16 6.12
C ASP A 53 11.37 -14.95 4.96
N ARG A 54 10.85 -14.87 3.72
CA ARG A 54 11.66 -14.69 2.51
C ARG A 54 11.15 -13.56 1.63
N GLY A 55 11.12 -12.35 2.21
CA GLY A 55 10.80 -11.12 1.50
C GLY A 55 9.60 -10.41 2.11
N GLY A 56 8.86 -9.69 1.28
CA GLY A 56 7.68 -8.96 1.71
C GLY A 56 7.06 -8.19 0.55
N PHE A 57 5.95 -7.54 0.82
CA PHE A 57 5.27 -6.71 -0.17
C PHE A 57 4.65 -5.48 0.46
N SER A 58 4.47 -4.46 -0.37
CA SER A 58 3.75 -3.23 -0.05
C SER A 58 2.54 -3.15 -0.98
N PHE A 59 1.35 -3.04 -0.41
CA PHE A 59 0.12 -2.72 -1.12
C PHE A 59 -0.22 -1.24 -0.94
N VAL A 60 -0.66 -0.59 -2.01
CA VAL A 60 -1.00 0.83 -2.04
C VAL A 60 -2.38 1.02 -2.67
N ALA A 61 -3.23 1.79 -2.00
CA ALA A 61 -4.50 2.30 -2.52
C ALA A 61 -4.61 3.79 -2.21
N LEU A 62 -4.78 4.64 -3.22
CA LEU A 62 -4.95 6.10 -3.07
C LEU A 62 -6.32 6.57 -3.57
N ALA A 63 -6.75 7.73 -3.09
CA ALA A 63 -8.09 8.29 -3.36
C ALA A 63 -8.37 8.65 -4.83
N ASP A 64 -7.34 8.82 -5.66
CA ASP A 64 -7.48 8.97 -7.12
C ASP A 64 -7.70 7.63 -7.85
N GLY A 65 -7.74 6.52 -7.11
CA GLY A 65 -7.87 5.17 -7.64
C GLY A 65 -6.52 4.48 -7.87
N THR A 66 -5.38 5.18 -7.71
CA THR A 66 -4.06 4.57 -7.83
C THR A 66 -3.97 3.35 -6.93
N THR A 67 -3.72 2.19 -7.55
CA THR A 67 -3.64 0.91 -6.87
C THR A 67 -2.38 0.19 -7.33
N SER A 68 -1.54 -0.22 -6.39
CA SER A 68 -0.27 -0.86 -6.69
C SER A 68 0.10 -1.94 -5.66
N LEU A 69 0.93 -2.88 -6.09
CA LEU A 69 1.53 -3.93 -5.28
C LEU A 69 3.01 -4.06 -5.64
N TYR A 70 3.90 -3.93 -4.67
CA TYR A 70 5.36 -4.02 -4.86
C TYR A 70 5.92 -5.20 -4.08
N PHE A 71 6.80 -6.00 -4.69
CA PHE A 71 7.46 -7.11 -4.01
C PHE A 71 8.92 -6.79 -3.74
N SER A 72 9.41 -7.06 -2.53
CA SER A 72 10.81 -6.84 -2.15
C SER A 72 11.79 -7.71 -2.94
N THR A 73 11.32 -8.85 -3.44
CA THR A 73 12.04 -9.79 -4.30
C THR A 73 12.01 -9.38 -5.78
N GLY A 74 11.34 -8.28 -6.11
CA GLY A 74 11.15 -7.79 -7.47
C GLY A 74 9.80 -8.18 -8.08
N GLY A 75 9.44 -7.45 -9.14
CA GLY A 75 8.10 -7.52 -9.73
C GLY A 75 7.07 -6.69 -8.96
N GLY A 76 5.82 -6.81 -9.37
CA GLY A 76 4.71 -6.04 -8.82
C GLY A 76 3.68 -5.67 -9.89
N MET A 77 2.68 -4.92 -9.47
CA MET A 77 1.71 -4.28 -10.35
C MET A 77 1.63 -2.80 -9.99
N ILE A 78 1.70 -1.93 -11.00
CA ILE A 78 1.52 -0.50 -10.85
C ILE A 78 0.38 -0.08 -11.77
N GLY A 79 -0.57 0.70 -11.25
CA GLY A 79 -1.65 1.27 -12.06
C GLY A 79 -2.82 0.32 -12.32
N GLY A 80 -3.01 -0.74 -11.52
CA GLY A 80 -4.17 -1.62 -11.67
C GLY A 80 -5.52 -0.93 -11.43
N GLY A 81 -5.49 0.27 -10.83
CA GLY A 81 -6.64 1.11 -10.53
C GLY A 81 -7.44 1.61 -11.74
N GLU A 82 -6.89 1.54 -12.95
CA GLU A 82 -7.63 1.89 -14.18
C GLU A 82 -8.75 0.88 -14.49
N HIS A 83 -8.68 -0.32 -13.90
CA HIS A 83 -9.68 -1.35 -14.09
C HIS A 83 -10.89 -1.13 -13.17
N PRO A 84 -12.14 -1.13 -13.69
CA PRO A 84 -13.32 -0.77 -12.90
C PRO A 84 -13.53 -1.59 -11.62
N GLN A 85 -13.19 -2.89 -11.65
CA GLN A 85 -13.32 -3.79 -10.51
C GLN A 85 -12.30 -3.44 -9.41
N VAL A 86 -11.04 -3.23 -9.79
CA VAL A 86 -9.98 -2.76 -8.88
C VAL A 86 -10.31 -1.39 -8.31
N ALA A 87 -10.77 -0.45 -9.14
CA ALA A 87 -11.17 0.88 -8.70
C ALA A 87 -12.33 0.82 -7.69
N ALA A 88 -13.30 -0.08 -7.89
CA ALA A 88 -14.40 -0.27 -6.96
C ALA A 88 -13.92 -0.84 -5.62
N ALA A 89 -13.08 -1.89 -5.65
CA ALA A 89 -12.49 -2.47 -4.44
C ALA A 89 -11.63 -1.45 -3.68
N ASN A 90 -10.81 -0.65 -4.38
CA ASN A 90 -9.99 0.41 -3.76
C ASN A 90 -10.88 1.41 -2.99
N ARG A 91 -11.93 1.94 -3.63
CA ARG A 91 -12.85 2.87 -2.95
C ARG A 91 -13.47 2.25 -1.70
N VAL A 92 -13.84 0.96 -1.75
CA VAL A 92 -14.37 0.25 -0.58
C VAL A 92 -13.32 0.18 0.53
N ALA A 93 -12.08 -0.23 0.19
CA ALA A 93 -10.99 -0.33 1.16
C ALA A 93 -10.71 1.02 1.85
N LEU A 94 -10.67 2.14 1.11
CA LEU A 94 -10.43 3.45 1.71
C LEU A 94 -11.55 3.90 2.64
N ARG A 95 -12.81 3.58 2.34
CA ARG A 95 -13.91 3.84 3.29
C ARG A 95 -13.80 3.00 4.55
N VAL A 96 -13.33 1.75 4.45
CA VAL A 96 -13.10 0.91 5.63
C VAL A 96 -12.00 1.50 6.50
N VAL A 97 -10.92 2.01 5.90
CA VAL A 97 -9.86 2.74 6.63
C VAL A 97 -10.43 4.00 7.29
N GLU A 98 -11.20 4.81 6.56
CA GLU A 98 -11.83 6.02 7.09
C GLU A 98 -12.75 5.71 8.29
N ALA A 99 -13.52 4.62 8.23
CA ALA A 99 -14.40 4.17 9.32
C ALA A 99 -13.62 3.69 10.56
N HIS A 100 -12.42 3.14 10.37
CA HIS A 100 -11.57 2.64 11.46
C HIS A 100 -10.46 3.61 11.85
N LEU A 101 -10.45 4.84 11.34
CA LEU A 101 -9.31 5.75 11.49
C LEU A 101 -8.95 6.03 12.96
N ASP A 102 -9.93 5.99 13.86
CA ASP A 102 -9.73 6.26 15.28
C ASP A 102 -8.92 5.16 15.99
N GLU A 103 -8.82 3.96 15.39
CA GLU A 103 -7.94 2.87 15.84
C GLU A 103 -6.48 3.06 15.39
N PHE A 104 -6.18 4.06 14.55
CA PHE A 104 -4.83 4.35 14.09
C PHE A 104 -4.20 5.49 14.91
N PRO A 105 -3.20 5.20 15.76
CA PRO A 105 -2.46 6.24 16.44
C PRO A 105 -1.55 7.00 15.45
N PRO A 106 -1.24 8.29 15.72
CA PRO A 106 -0.26 9.05 14.94
C PRO A 106 1.09 8.34 14.88
N ALA A 107 1.72 8.34 13.71
CA ALA A 107 3.00 7.67 13.50
C ALA A 107 3.89 8.45 12.54
N THR A 108 5.19 8.48 12.85
CA THR A 108 6.20 9.21 12.06
C THR A 108 7.31 8.31 11.54
N ASP A 109 7.44 7.08 12.06
CA ASP A 109 8.36 6.12 11.49
C ASP A 109 7.77 5.48 10.23
N ASP A 110 8.66 5.09 9.35
CA ASP A 110 8.35 4.43 8.09
C ASP A 110 8.97 3.01 8.09
N THR A 111 9.05 2.36 9.25
CA THR A 111 9.70 1.04 9.35
C THR A 111 8.85 -0.06 8.72
N LEU A 112 9.51 -1.12 8.23
CA LEU A 112 8.84 -2.35 7.82
C LEU A 112 8.60 -3.22 9.07
N PRO A 113 7.53 -4.03 9.08
CA PRO A 113 7.31 -4.96 10.20
C PRO A 113 8.39 -6.05 10.25
N PRO A 114 8.56 -6.72 11.40
CA PRO A 114 9.32 -7.97 11.48
C PRO A 114 8.62 -9.07 10.65
N PRO A 115 9.32 -10.19 10.34
CA PRO A 115 8.70 -11.35 9.70
C PRO A 115 7.44 -11.84 10.42
N GLY A 116 6.40 -12.17 9.67
CA GLY A 116 5.07 -12.53 10.17
C GLY A 116 4.23 -11.33 10.63
N GLY A 117 4.71 -10.10 10.37
CA GLY A 117 4.06 -8.87 10.77
C GLY A 117 3.54 -8.05 9.60
N VAL A 118 2.54 -7.21 9.91
CA VAL A 118 1.92 -6.25 9.01
C VAL A 118 1.98 -4.86 9.64
N VAL A 119 2.28 -3.84 8.84
CA VAL A 119 2.01 -2.44 9.20
C VAL A 119 0.92 -1.91 8.30
N LEU A 120 -0.21 -1.53 8.89
CA LEU A 120 -1.28 -0.78 8.23
C LEU A 120 -1.04 0.70 8.47
N ARG A 121 -0.93 1.49 7.39
CA ARG A 121 -0.71 2.93 7.48
C ARG A 121 -1.80 3.69 6.75
N ALA A 122 -2.61 4.40 7.52
CA ALA A 122 -3.57 5.37 7.01
C ALA A 122 -2.82 6.65 6.64
N LEU A 123 -2.94 7.04 5.37
CA LEU A 123 -2.40 8.27 4.84
C LEU A 123 -3.51 9.31 4.91
N THR A 124 -3.34 10.33 5.76
CA THR A 124 -4.38 11.32 6.04
C THR A 124 -3.91 12.73 5.72
N TYR A 125 -4.85 13.67 5.60
CA TYR A 125 -4.53 15.08 5.34
C TYR A 125 -3.85 15.78 6.55
N ASP A 126 -3.98 15.23 7.77
CA ASP A 126 -3.40 15.81 9.00
C ASP A 126 -2.09 15.14 9.47
N GLY A 127 -1.66 14.07 8.80
CA GLY A 127 -0.45 13.32 9.12
C GLY A 127 -0.63 11.82 8.92
N ARG A 128 0.47 11.07 8.99
CA ARG A 128 0.40 9.61 8.87
C ARG A 128 0.01 8.98 10.21
N ARG A 129 -0.76 7.91 10.14
CA ARG A 129 -1.17 7.11 11.30
C ARG A 129 -0.94 5.65 10.98
N SER A 130 -0.47 4.84 11.93
CA SER A 130 -0.18 3.44 11.64
C SER A 130 -0.33 2.53 12.85
N VAL A 131 -0.68 1.27 12.56
CA VAL A 131 -0.69 0.17 13.51
C VAL A 131 0.14 -0.96 12.95
N GLN A 132 0.94 -1.57 13.81
CA GLN A 132 1.65 -2.81 13.52
C GLN A 132 0.97 -3.96 14.29
N ALA A 133 0.69 -5.07 13.61
CA ALA A 133 0.11 -6.26 14.22
C ALA A 133 0.67 -7.54 13.57
N PRO A 134 0.58 -8.70 14.23
CA PRO A 134 0.82 -9.99 13.59
C PRO A 134 -0.12 -10.20 12.40
N GLU A 135 0.40 -10.76 11.31
CA GLU A 135 -0.40 -11.10 10.13
C GLU A 135 -1.56 -12.02 10.50
N ASP A 136 -1.28 -13.06 11.28
CA ASP A 136 -2.29 -14.05 11.69
C ASP A 136 -3.43 -13.42 12.51
N ASP A 137 -3.16 -12.40 13.33
CA ASP A 137 -4.21 -11.77 14.13
C ASP A 137 -5.14 -10.91 13.28
N LEU A 138 -4.60 -10.26 12.24
CA LEU A 138 -5.40 -9.52 11.27
C LEU A 138 -6.16 -10.47 10.34
N GLY A 139 -5.51 -11.52 9.86
CA GLY A 139 -6.09 -12.51 8.95
C GLY A 139 -7.25 -13.27 9.57
N GLU A 140 -7.14 -13.62 10.85
CA GLU A 140 -8.12 -14.45 11.57
C GLU A 140 -9.17 -13.62 12.34
N GLY A 141 -9.26 -12.30 12.11
CA GLY A 141 -10.30 -11.48 12.73
C GLY A 141 -10.11 -11.21 14.23
N ARG A 142 -8.87 -11.34 14.74
CA ARG A 142 -8.55 -11.17 16.17
C ARG A 142 -8.10 -9.76 16.53
N HIS A 143 -7.97 -8.87 15.56
CA HIS A 143 -7.50 -7.50 15.73
C HIS A 143 -8.59 -6.48 15.30
N PRO A 144 -8.72 -5.30 15.95
CA PRO A 144 -9.70 -4.27 15.57
C PRO A 144 -9.61 -3.79 14.11
N LEU A 145 -8.43 -3.94 13.49
CA LEU A 145 -8.17 -3.56 12.09
C LEU A 145 -8.23 -4.73 11.09
N SER A 146 -8.81 -5.87 11.48
CA SER A 146 -8.93 -7.03 10.58
C SER A 146 -9.72 -6.68 9.31
N ASP A 147 -10.80 -5.88 9.43
CA ASP A 147 -11.59 -5.44 8.29
C ASP A 147 -10.77 -4.62 7.28
N VAL A 148 -9.85 -3.78 7.75
CA VAL A 148 -8.93 -3.02 6.89
C VAL A 148 -7.99 -3.96 6.14
N PHE A 149 -7.44 -4.95 6.85
CA PHE A 149 -6.55 -5.95 6.27
C PHE A 149 -7.25 -6.81 5.20
N HIS A 150 -8.47 -7.27 5.48
CA HIS A 150 -9.28 -8.03 4.51
C HIS A 150 -9.64 -7.18 3.30
N ALA A 151 -10.06 -5.92 3.50
CA ALA A 151 -10.39 -5.04 2.39
C ALA A 151 -9.18 -4.76 1.47
N ALA A 152 -7.96 -4.66 2.02
CA ALA A 152 -6.74 -4.56 1.22
C ALA A 152 -6.45 -5.84 0.40
N HIS A 153 -6.76 -7.02 0.97
CA HIS A 153 -6.64 -8.30 0.29
C HIS A 153 -7.70 -8.50 -0.80
N ASP A 154 -8.91 -7.97 -0.63
CA ASP A 154 -9.94 -7.97 -1.68
C ASP A 154 -9.44 -7.22 -2.92
N VAL A 155 -8.86 -6.02 -2.74
CA VAL A 155 -8.23 -5.28 -3.84
C VAL A 155 -7.10 -6.07 -4.48
N SER A 156 -6.24 -6.68 -3.65
CA SER A 156 -5.13 -7.50 -4.14
C SER A 156 -5.60 -8.72 -4.93
N THR A 157 -6.77 -9.26 -4.61
CA THR A 157 -7.40 -10.35 -5.36
C THR A 157 -7.85 -9.87 -6.73
N GLU A 158 -8.51 -8.72 -6.83
CA GLU A 158 -8.89 -8.12 -8.12
C GLU A 158 -7.66 -7.84 -9.01
N LEU A 159 -6.55 -7.37 -8.42
CA LEU A 159 -5.29 -7.18 -9.16
C LEU A 159 -4.74 -8.50 -9.72
N ARG A 160 -4.83 -9.60 -8.97
CA ARG A 160 -4.36 -10.93 -9.42
C ARG A 160 -5.24 -11.48 -10.55
N MET A 161 -6.56 -11.36 -10.41
CA MET A 161 -7.51 -11.78 -11.45
C MET A 161 -7.24 -11.10 -12.78
N LEU A 162 -6.89 -9.81 -12.75
CA LEU A 162 -6.49 -9.06 -13.94
C LEU A 162 -5.19 -9.60 -14.57
N GLN A 163 -4.22 -9.98 -13.74
CA GLN A 163 -2.95 -10.56 -14.17
C GLN A 163 -3.11 -11.90 -14.87
N GLU A 164 -4.06 -12.72 -14.42
CA GLU A 164 -4.35 -14.03 -15.00
C GLU A 164 -5.20 -13.96 -16.27
N ALA A 165 -5.95 -12.87 -16.45
CA ALA A 165 -6.81 -12.64 -17.62
C ALA A 165 -6.08 -12.04 -18.83
N GLY A 166 -4.82 -11.60 -18.67
CA GLY A 166 -3.98 -10.99 -19.72
C GLY A 166 -2.94 -11.95 -20.28
#